data_AF-A0A1G9BL68-F1
#
_entry.id   AF-A0A1G9BL68-F1
#
_cell.length_a   1.000
_cell.length_b   1.000
_cell.length_c   1.000
_cell.angle_alpha   90.00
_cell.angle_beta   90.00
_cell.angle_gamma   90.00
#
_symmetry.space_group_name_H-M   'P 1'
#
loop_
_entity.id
_entity.type
_entity.pdbx_description
1 polymer ?
#
loop_
_entity_poly.entity_id
_entity_poly.type
_entity_poly.pdbx_seq_one_letter_code
_entity_poly.pdbx_strand_id
1 'polypeptide(L)' 'MDPENWEDAGKEFVSVNPMKRFGTPEEVGSLVAFLLSESGFINGAVINIDGGQSYKY' A
#
# COMPACT_ATOMS: atom_id res chain seq x y z
N MET A 1 1.11 17.19 -15.49
CA MET A 1 1.90 15.97 -15.24
C MET A 1 2.83 15.83 -16.42
N ASP A 2 4.12 15.99 -16.20
CA ASP A 2 5.15 15.79 -17.22
C ASP A 2 5.33 14.27 -17.43
N PRO A 3 5.03 13.73 -18.63
CA PRO A 3 5.10 12.29 -18.89
C PRO A 3 6.53 11.74 -18.85
N GLU A 4 7.56 12.58 -18.95
CA GLU A 4 8.97 12.14 -18.90
C GLU A 4 9.55 12.18 -17.49
N ASN A 5 8.93 12.89 -16.54
CA ASN A 5 9.41 13.03 -15.16
C ASN A 5 8.52 12.31 -14.13
N TRP A 6 8.44 10.98 -14.26
CA TRP A 6 7.59 10.13 -13.41
C TRP A 6 8.12 10.00 -11.97
N GLU A 7 9.42 10.18 -11.74
CA GLU A 7 10.02 10.08 -10.41
C GLU A 7 9.57 11.21 -9.49
N ASP A 8 9.60 12.45 -9.98
CA ASP A 8 9.14 13.61 -9.20
C ASP A 8 7.63 13.59 -8.99
N ALA A 9 6.86 13.16 -10.01
CA ALA A 9 5.44 12.89 -9.85
C ALA A 9 5.18 11.82 -8.76
N GLY A 10 6.02 10.79 -8.69
CA GLY A 10 5.98 9.78 -7.65
C GLY A 10 6.24 10.34 -6.24
N LYS A 11 7.25 11.22 -6.10
CA LYS A 11 7.57 11.90 -4.83
C LYS A 11 6.42 12.77 -4.35
N GLU A 12 5.82 13.54 -5.26
CA GLU A 12 4.66 14.38 -4.94
C GLU A 12 3.46 13.52 -4.53
N PHE A 13 3.20 12.44 -5.26
CA PHE A 13 2.09 11.52 -4.97
C PHE A 13 2.20 10.90 -3.56
N VAL A 14 3.38 10.42 -3.17
CA VAL A 14 3.57 9.81 -1.84
C VAL A 14 3.70 10.84 -0.72
N SER A 15 3.91 12.12 -1.03
CA SER A 15 4.08 13.18 -0.02
C SER A 15 2.89 13.30 0.93
N VAL A 16 1.70 12.89 0.49
CA VAL A 16 0.48 12.93 1.31
C VAL A 16 0.32 11.68 2.16
N ASN A 17 0.88 10.55 1.76
CA ASN A 17 0.82 9.27 2.46
C ASN A 17 1.49 9.36 3.85
N PRO A 18 0.95 8.76 4.92
CA PRO A 18 1.62 8.75 6.22
C PRO A 18 3.04 8.16 6.20
N MET A 19 3.26 7.10 5.41
CA MET A 19 4.58 6.45 5.26
C MET A 19 5.53 7.16 4.30
N LYS A 20 5.07 8.17 3.54
CA LYS A 20 5.88 8.99 2.62
C LYS A 20 6.66 8.21 1.56
N ARG A 21 6.20 7.01 1.22
CA ARG A 21 6.82 6.15 0.19
C ARG A 21 5.79 5.27 -0.49
N PHE A 22 6.19 4.70 -1.62
CA PHE A 22 5.47 3.58 -2.21
C PHE A 22 5.66 2.32 -1.35
N GLY A 23 4.63 1.47 -1.34
CA GLY A 23 4.75 0.11 -0.84
C GLY A 23 5.64 -0.72 -1.75
N THR A 24 6.21 -1.81 -1.22
CA THR A 24 6.94 -2.79 -2.01
C THR A 24 6.07 -4.03 -2.28
N PRO A 25 6.34 -4.78 -3.36
CA PRO A 25 5.63 -6.04 -3.63
C PRO A 25 5.72 -7.05 -2.47
N GLU A 26 6.83 -7.05 -1.73
CA GLU A 26 7.07 -7.95 -0.60
C GLU A 26 6.16 -7.64 0.58
N GLU A 27 5.74 -6.38 0.78
CA GLU A 27 4.79 -6.02 1.84
C GLU A 27 3.41 -6.64 1.56
N VAL A 28 2.99 -6.63 0.29
CA VAL A 28 1.77 -7.33 -0.15
C VAL A 28 1.91 -8.83 0.03
N GLY A 29 3.03 -9.41 -0.41
CA GLY A 29 3.31 -10.84 -0.26
C GLY A 29 3.30 -11.28 1.20
N SER A 30 3.82 -10.46 2.11
CA SER A 30 3.86 -10.74 3.55
C SER A 30 2.45 -10.80 4.15
N LEU A 31 1.56 -9.86 3.80
CA LEU A 31 0.16 -9.90 4.23
C LEU A 31 -0.55 -11.15 3.68
N VAL A 32 -0.33 -11.48 2.40
CA VAL A 32 -0.92 -12.69 1.79
C VAL A 32 -0.44 -13.95 2.51
N ALA A 33 0.87 -14.07 2.78
CA ALA A 33 1.42 -15.21 3.50
C ALA A 33 0.86 -15.34 4.92
N PHE A 34 0.70 -14.22 5.63
CA PHE A 34 0.08 -14.18 6.95
C PHE A 34 -1.39 -14.65 6.91
N LEU A 35 -2.18 -14.19 5.94
CA LEU A 35 -3.56 -14.66 5.80
C LEU A 35 -3.60 -16.16 5.48
N LEU A 36 -2.71 -16.66 4.62
CA LEU A 36 -2.67 -18.07 4.28
C LEU A 36 -2.19 -18.99 5.42
N SER A 37 -1.59 -18.47 6.50
CA SER A 37 -1.03 -19.31 7.56
C SER A 37 -2.09 -19.86 8.52
N GLU A 38 -2.92 -18.99 9.14
CA GLU A 38 -3.90 -19.39 10.17
C GLU A 38 -5.19 -18.54 10.19
N SER A 39 -5.63 -18.02 9.04
CA SER A 39 -6.82 -17.14 8.96
C SER A 39 -8.17 -17.87 8.91
N GLY A 40 -8.34 -18.98 9.62
CA GLY A 40 -9.44 -19.95 9.42
C GLY A 40 -10.88 -19.42 9.53
N PHE A 41 -11.09 -18.22 10.06
CA PHE A 41 -12.40 -17.56 10.14
C PHE A 41 -12.46 -16.18 9.47
N ILE A 42 -11.36 -15.72 8.87
CA ILE A 42 -11.31 -14.43 8.17
C ILE A 42 -11.81 -14.64 6.74
N ASN A 43 -12.93 -14.01 6.41
CA ASN A 43 -13.49 -14.01 5.06
C ASN A 43 -14.27 -12.70 4.82
N GLY A 44 -14.39 -12.30 3.56
CA GLY A 44 -15.15 -11.10 3.17
C GLY A 44 -14.56 -9.76 3.63
N ALA A 45 -13.35 -9.75 4.19
CA ALA A 45 -12.69 -8.54 4.67
C ALA A 45 -11.86 -7.87 3.57
N VAL A 46 -11.89 -6.53 3.55
CA VAL A 46 -10.96 -5.70 2.78
C VAL A 46 -9.91 -5.19 3.74
N ILE A 47 -8.64 -5.52 3.48
CA ILE A 47 -7.50 -5.10 4.32
C ILE A 47 -6.68 -4.09 3.53
N ASN A 48 -6.58 -2.86 4.04
CA ASN A 48 -5.78 -1.82 3.42
C ASN A 48 -4.29 -2.09 3.64
N ILE A 49 -3.53 -2.05 2.55
CA ILE A 49 -2.07 -2.12 2.55
C ILE A 49 -1.48 -0.95 1.77
N ASP A 50 -1.69 0.25 2.30
CA ASP A 50 -1.47 1.49 1.56
C ASP A 50 -0.63 2.51 2.33
N GLY A 51 0.09 2.08 3.36
CA GLY A 51 0.86 2.99 4.21
C GLY A 51 0.00 4.02 4.96
N GLY A 52 -1.31 3.80 5.08
CA GLY A 52 -2.26 4.69 5.72
C GLY A 52 -2.87 5.74 4.79
N GLN A 53 -2.71 5.62 3.47
CA GLN A 53 -3.29 6.54 2.49
C GLN A 53 -4.81 6.71 2.69
N SER A 54 -5.53 5.61 2.88
CA SER A 54 -7.00 5.61 2.98
C SER A 54 -7.52 6.31 4.22
N TYR A 55 -6.73 6.42 5.30
CA TYR A 55 -7.15 7.13 6.52
C TYR A 55 -7.04 8.66 6.40
N LYS A 56 -6.46 9.16 5.30
CA LYS A 56 -6.34 10.60 5.05
C LYS A 56 -7.60 11.20 4.42
N TYR A 57 -8.59 10.39 4.03
CA TYR A 57 -9.79 10.82 3.30
C TYR A 57 -11.07 10.44 4.04
#